data_AF-A0A1J5C5N1-F1
#
_entry.id   AF-A0A1J5C5N1-F1
#
_cell.length_a   1.000
_cell.length_b   1.000
_cell.length_c   1.000
_cell.angle_alpha   90.00
_cell.angle_beta   90.00
_cell.angle_gamma   90.00
#
_symmetry.space_group_name_H-M   'P 1'
#
loop_
_entity.id
_entity.type
_entity.pdbx_description
1 polymer ?
#
loop_
_entity_poly.entity_id
_entity_poly.type
_entity_poly.pdbx_seq_one_letter_code
_entity_poly.pdbx_strand_id
1 'polypeptide(L)'
;MSLTRRVLLGNALAIPPWLSGGALLWQTPSWAGMQFEEPLADSVRTALSSAIANQAPPVPEFADTESRMHYLRWLGAMSERLVKKKSDLTTRKEFLQTVWYESKRSGLDVSLVLGLIQVESNFRKFAVSSAGARGYMQVMPFWTRVLADGDAGRLFHMQTNLRFGCVILRHYLDRERGDWFMALGRYNGSRGRAPYPQAVLSAQKVWLA
;
A
#
# COMPACT_ATOMS: atom_id res chain seq x y z
N MET A 1 -17.65 72.20 -20.34
CA MET A 1 -17.75 72.46 -18.88
C MET A 1 -17.33 71.16 -18.18
N SER A 2 -16.03 70.96 -17.95
CA SER A 2 -15.28 71.29 -16.72
C SER A 2 -15.71 70.46 -15.48
N LEU A 3 -14.79 69.56 -15.07
CA LEU A 3 -14.39 69.13 -13.72
C LEU A 3 -15.51 68.59 -12.78
N THR A 4 -15.30 67.50 -12.01
CA THR A 4 -14.39 67.52 -10.85
C THR A 4 -14.10 66.10 -10.33
N ARG A 5 -12.84 65.91 -9.93
CA ARG A 5 -12.24 64.76 -9.24
C ARG A 5 -12.46 64.90 -7.72
N ARG A 6 -12.81 63.84 -6.98
CA ARG A 6 -12.45 63.74 -5.56
C ARG A 6 -12.12 62.30 -5.16
N VAL A 7 -10.90 62.18 -4.65
CA VAL A 7 -10.26 61.04 -4.03
C VAL A 7 -10.77 60.90 -2.60
N LEU A 8 -11.02 59.67 -2.13
CA LEU A 8 -10.84 59.32 -0.72
C LEU A 8 -10.11 57.97 -0.62
N LEU A 9 -8.98 58.03 0.08
CA LEU A 9 -8.11 56.96 0.51
C LEU A 9 -8.75 56.21 1.69
N GLY A 10 -8.53 54.90 1.78
CA GLY A 10 -8.99 54.07 2.89
C GLY A 10 -8.20 52.75 3.00
N ASN A 11 -6.97 52.88 3.50
CA ASN A 11 -6.10 51.89 4.16
C ASN A 11 -6.27 50.38 3.89
N ALA A 12 -5.29 49.84 3.17
CA ALA A 12 -4.88 48.44 3.24
C ALA A 12 -4.31 48.13 4.63
N LEU A 13 -4.92 47.20 5.36
CA LEU A 13 -4.29 46.54 6.50
C LEU A 13 -3.52 45.32 5.99
N ALA A 14 -2.20 45.48 5.90
CA ALA A 14 -1.26 44.39 5.70
C ALA A 14 -1.23 43.51 6.96
N ILE A 15 -1.53 42.23 6.81
CA ILE A 15 -1.36 41.22 7.87
C ILE A 15 0.10 40.72 7.81
N PRO A 16 0.91 40.85 8.88
CA PRO A 16 2.30 40.42 8.88
C PRO A 16 2.43 38.88 8.85
N PRO A 17 3.42 38.30 8.15
CA PRO A 17 3.49 36.86 7.92
C PRO A 17 4.43 36.15 8.91
N TRP A 18 4.14 36.11 10.21
CA TRP A 18 4.90 35.26 11.13
C TRP A 18 4.14 35.00 12.44
N LEU A 19 4.18 33.74 12.90
CA LEU A 19 3.34 33.06 13.93
C LEU A 19 2.02 32.53 13.32
N SER A 20 1.78 31.24 13.13
CA SER A 20 2.23 30.07 13.89
C SER A 20 2.16 28.83 13.00
N GLY A 21 3.25 28.05 13.02
CA GLY A 21 3.35 26.76 12.34
C GLY A 21 2.31 25.76 12.86
N GLY A 22 1.26 25.58 12.09
CA GLY A 22 0.57 24.30 11.98
C GLY A 22 0.98 23.70 10.65
N ALA A 23 2.03 22.87 10.64
CA ALA A 23 2.26 21.99 9.52
C ALA A 23 1.06 21.03 9.46
N LEU A 24 0.01 21.42 8.73
CA LEU A 24 -1.00 20.50 8.26
C LEU A 24 -0.23 19.41 7.53
N LEU A 25 -0.15 18.24 8.15
CA LEU A 25 0.28 17.02 7.51
C LEU A 25 -0.64 16.85 6.30
N TRP A 26 -0.16 17.28 5.12
CA TRP A 26 -0.79 16.95 3.85
C TRP A 26 -0.80 15.44 3.79
N GLN A 27 -1.97 14.88 4.11
CA GLN A 27 -2.26 13.49 3.84
C GLN A 27 -2.18 13.38 2.32
N THR A 28 -1.10 12.76 1.82
CA THR A 28 -1.02 12.38 0.41
C THR A 28 -2.30 11.60 0.11
N PRO A 29 -3.11 12.03 -0.87
CA PRO A 29 -4.33 11.31 -1.19
C PRO A 29 -3.97 9.85 -1.44
N SER A 30 -4.72 8.92 -0.83
CA SER A 30 -4.63 7.52 -1.21
C SER A 30 -4.92 7.45 -2.69
N TRP A 31 -3.93 7.03 -3.48
CA TRP A 31 -4.11 6.81 -4.90
C TRP A 31 -4.90 5.52 -5.06
N ALA A 32 -6.17 5.48 -4.68
CA ALA A 32 -7.05 4.35 -4.97
C ALA A 32 -7.96 4.78 -6.12
N GLY A 33 -7.66 4.34 -7.33
CA GLY A 33 -8.60 4.42 -8.43
C GLY A 33 -9.81 3.50 -8.19
N MET A 34 -10.79 3.55 -9.08
CA MET A 34 -11.95 2.67 -8.99
C MET A 34 -11.57 1.26 -9.49
N GLN A 35 -11.15 0.39 -8.56
CA GLN A 35 -10.94 -1.03 -8.86
C GLN A 35 -12.27 -1.71 -9.14
N PHE A 36 -12.32 -2.55 -10.18
CA PHE A 36 -13.51 -3.32 -10.57
C PHE A 36 -13.47 -4.73 -9.99
N GLU A 37 -14.65 -5.27 -9.67
CA GLU A 37 -14.81 -6.67 -9.28
C GLU A 37 -14.54 -7.57 -10.50
N GLU A 38 -13.59 -8.49 -10.37
CA GLU A 38 -13.19 -9.42 -11.42
C GLU A 38 -13.25 -10.87 -10.91
N PRO A 39 -13.68 -11.84 -11.74
CA PRO A 39 -13.69 -13.23 -11.34
C PRO A 39 -12.25 -13.76 -11.18
N LEU A 40 -11.99 -14.43 -10.05
CA LEU A 40 -10.79 -15.24 -9.85
C LEU A 40 -11.03 -16.68 -10.29
N ALA A 41 -9.98 -17.35 -10.73
CA ALA A 41 -10.02 -18.79 -10.97
C ALA A 41 -10.42 -19.53 -9.67
N ASP A 42 -11.30 -20.53 -9.78
CA ASP A 42 -11.84 -21.24 -8.61
C ASP A 42 -10.75 -21.99 -7.80
N SER A 43 -9.67 -22.40 -8.46
CA SER A 43 -8.49 -22.96 -7.80
C SER A 43 -7.81 -21.96 -6.87
N VAL A 44 -7.65 -20.71 -7.32
CA VAL A 44 -7.07 -19.61 -6.52
C VAL A 44 -8.00 -19.25 -5.37
N ARG A 45 -9.31 -19.21 -5.63
CA ARG A 45 -10.35 -18.98 -4.61
C ARG A 45 -10.24 -20.02 -3.49
N THR A 46 -10.27 -21.29 -3.85
CA THR A 46 -10.25 -22.42 -2.91
C THR A 46 -8.95 -22.45 -2.10
N ALA A 47 -7.80 -22.27 -2.76
CA ALA A 47 -6.50 -22.24 -2.11
C ALA A 47 -6.33 -21.05 -1.16
N LEU A 48 -6.98 -19.91 -1.44
CA LEU A 48 -6.92 -18.74 -0.57
C LEU A 48 -7.87 -18.85 0.63
N SER A 49 -9.09 -19.35 0.42
CA SER A 49 -10.04 -19.56 1.52
C SER A 49 -9.49 -20.54 2.57
N SER A 50 -8.76 -21.58 2.16
CA SER A 50 -8.08 -22.48 3.10
C SER A 50 -6.89 -21.83 3.81
N ALA A 51 -6.16 -20.94 3.13
CA ALA A 51 -5.00 -20.27 3.71
C ALA A 51 -5.40 -19.27 4.81
N ILE A 52 -6.43 -18.45 4.59
CA ILE A 52 -6.85 -17.34 5.49
C ILE A 52 -7.21 -17.83 6.91
N ALA A 53 -7.52 -19.11 7.10
CA ALA A 53 -7.82 -19.68 8.42
C ALA A 53 -6.65 -19.56 9.42
N ASN A 54 -5.40 -19.49 8.96
CA ASN A 54 -4.22 -19.34 9.82
C ASN A 54 -3.84 -17.87 10.02
N GLN A 55 -4.02 -17.36 11.25
CA GLN A 55 -3.84 -15.94 11.60
C GLN A 55 -2.44 -15.57 12.12
N ALA A 56 -1.61 -16.54 12.52
CA ALA A 56 -0.27 -16.26 13.03
C ALA A 56 0.67 -15.78 11.90
N PRO A 57 1.60 -14.83 12.16
CA PRO A 57 2.65 -14.52 11.21
C PRO A 57 3.39 -15.82 10.85
N PRO A 58 3.49 -16.15 9.56
CA PRO A 58 4.19 -17.36 9.14
C PRO A 58 5.68 -17.19 9.43
N VAL A 59 6.28 -18.20 10.06
CA VAL A 59 7.73 -18.24 10.28
C VAL A 59 8.40 -18.64 8.97
N PRO A 60 9.30 -17.81 8.40
CA PRO A 60 10.01 -18.19 7.19
C PRO A 60 10.91 -19.41 7.42
N GLU A 61 10.72 -20.44 6.61
CA GLU A 61 11.61 -21.60 6.53
C GLU A 61 12.61 -21.40 5.39
N PHE A 62 13.84 -21.85 5.59
CA PHE A 62 14.93 -21.71 4.62
C PHE A 62 15.57 -23.06 4.36
N ALA A 63 15.83 -23.36 3.08
CA ALA A 63 16.47 -24.61 2.66
C ALA A 63 17.93 -24.71 3.11
N ASP A 64 18.61 -23.57 3.26
CA ASP A 64 20.03 -23.49 3.53
C ASP A 64 20.40 -22.24 4.36
N THR A 65 21.61 -22.24 4.90
CA THR A 65 22.14 -21.15 5.75
C THR A 65 22.34 -19.84 4.97
N GLU A 66 22.68 -19.91 3.69
CA GLU A 66 22.91 -18.71 2.86
C GLU A 66 21.61 -17.92 2.67
N SER A 67 20.54 -18.61 2.28
CA SER A 67 19.18 -18.10 2.16
C SER A 67 18.69 -17.47 3.46
N ARG A 68 18.95 -18.14 4.60
CA ARG A 68 18.64 -17.60 5.93
C ARG A 68 19.44 -16.33 6.23
N MET A 69 20.73 -16.30 5.92
CA MET A 69 21.58 -15.13 6.13
C MET A 69 21.16 -13.95 5.25
N HIS A 70 20.79 -14.21 3.99
CA HIS A 70 20.24 -13.19 3.09
C HIS A 70 18.96 -12.58 3.67
N TYR A 71 18.04 -13.42 4.15
CA TYR A 71 16.84 -12.96 4.82
C TYR A 71 17.13 -12.11 6.08
N LEU A 72 18.07 -12.54 6.93
CA LEU A 72 18.41 -11.79 8.14
C LEU A 72 19.03 -10.42 7.84
N ARG A 73 19.91 -10.33 6.83
CA ARG A 73 20.44 -9.05 6.34
C ARG A 73 19.32 -8.14 5.82
N TRP A 74 18.44 -8.69 4.99
CA TRP A 74 17.27 -7.97 4.50
C TRP A 74 16.38 -7.48 5.65
N LEU A 75 16.09 -8.33 6.63
CA LEU A 75 15.23 -7.99 7.77
C LEU A 75 15.83 -6.85 8.59
N GLY A 76 17.15 -6.88 8.83
CA GLY A 76 17.87 -5.79 9.50
C GLY A 76 17.74 -4.47 8.75
N ALA A 77 18.10 -4.46 7.46
CA ALA A 77 18.08 -3.26 6.63
C ALA A 77 16.66 -2.66 6.49
N MET A 78 15.65 -3.48 6.23
CA MET A 78 14.27 -3.00 6.11
C MET A 78 13.69 -2.56 7.45
N SER A 79 14.07 -3.23 8.55
CA SER A 79 13.69 -2.83 9.90
C SER A 79 14.20 -1.43 10.20
N GLU A 80 15.45 -1.11 9.91
CA GLU A 80 15.99 0.25 10.10
C GLU A 80 15.23 1.31 9.29
N ARG A 81 14.99 1.04 7.99
CA ARG A 81 14.25 1.96 7.11
C ARG A 81 12.83 2.23 7.59
N LEU A 82 12.18 1.25 8.22
CA LEU A 82 10.78 1.35 8.64
C LEU A 82 10.60 1.96 10.05
N VAL A 83 11.68 2.23 10.81
CA VAL A 83 11.62 2.78 12.18
C VAL A 83 10.69 3.99 12.29
N LYS A 84 10.77 4.93 11.35
CA LYS A 84 9.96 6.17 11.37
C LYS A 84 8.46 5.92 11.16
N LYS A 85 8.08 4.77 10.61
CA LYS A 85 6.69 4.40 10.30
C LYS A 85 6.12 3.37 11.29
N LYS A 86 6.97 2.48 11.80
CA LYS A 86 6.69 1.52 12.87
C LYS A 86 7.85 1.54 13.87
N SER A 87 7.67 2.27 14.97
CA SER A 87 8.69 2.44 16.00
C SER A 87 8.92 1.16 16.79
N ASP A 88 7.83 0.48 17.19
CA ASP A 88 7.89 -0.79 17.93
C ASP A 88 8.58 -1.90 17.13
N LEU A 89 9.61 -2.51 17.74
CA LEU A 89 10.47 -3.49 17.08
C LEU A 89 9.72 -4.78 16.77
N THR A 90 8.92 -5.28 17.71
CA THR A 90 8.18 -6.54 17.55
C THR A 90 7.19 -6.42 16.40
N THR A 91 6.35 -5.39 16.44
CA THR A 91 5.39 -5.06 15.37
C THR A 91 6.08 -4.89 14.01
N ARG A 92 7.25 -4.27 13.98
CA ARG A 92 8.02 -4.06 12.75
C ARG A 92 8.57 -5.37 12.20
N LYS A 93 9.13 -6.23 13.05
CA LYS A 93 9.64 -7.55 12.64
C LYS A 93 8.52 -8.45 12.14
N GLU A 94 7.40 -8.51 12.86
CA GLU A 94 6.21 -9.29 12.46
C GLU A 94 5.64 -8.80 11.12
N PHE A 95 5.57 -7.48 10.93
CA PHE A 95 5.13 -6.90 9.66
C PHE A 95 6.05 -7.30 8.50
N LEU A 96 7.37 -7.12 8.66
CA LEU A 96 8.34 -7.48 7.61
C LEU A 96 8.35 -9.00 7.34
N GLN A 97 8.27 -9.83 8.38
CA GLN A 97 8.11 -11.28 8.25
C GLN A 97 6.90 -11.64 7.40
N THR A 98 5.75 -11.04 7.71
CA THR A 98 4.50 -11.30 6.99
C THR A 98 4.59 -10.82 5.54
N VAL A 99 5.13 -9.63 5.29
CA VAL A 99 5.34 -9.11 3.92
C VAL A 99 6.26 -10.03 3.12
N TRP A 100 7.40 -10.44 3.70
CA TRP A 100 8.33 -11.36 3.05
C TRP A 100 7.63 -12.66 2.65
N TYR A 101 6.95 -13.30 3.60
CA TYR A 101 6.30 -14.57 3.36
C TYR A 101 5.20 -14.48 2.31
N GLU A 102 4.26 -13.53 2.44
CA GLU A 102 3.12 -13.43 1.51
C GLU A 102 3.57 -13.05 0.09
N SER A 103 4.64 -12.23 -0.01
CA SER A 103 5.26 -11.92 -1.30
C SER A 103 5.87 -13.18 -1.93
N LYS A 104 6.72 -13.90 -1.19
CA LYS A 104 7.39 -15.11 -1.71
C LYS A 104 6.40 -16.21 -2.06
N ARG A 105 5.40 -16.44 -1.21
CA ARG A 105 4.31 -17.39 -1.44
C ARG A 105 3.55 -17.08 -2.73
N SER A 106 3.36 -15.80 -3.05
CA SER A 106 2.65 -15.36 -4.24
C SER A 106 3.56 -15.20 -5.47
N GLY A 107 4.85 -15.55 -5.37
CA GLY A 107 5.82 -15.36 -6.45
C GLY A 107 6.04 -13.89 -6.82
N LEU A 108 5.94 -12.99 -5.85
CA LEU A 108 6.13 -11.56 -6.01
C LEU A 108 7.47 -11.10 -5.42
N ASP A 109 8.01 -10.03 -6.00
CA ASP A 109 9.18 -9.36 -5.44
C ASP A 109 8.82 -8.62 -4.14
N VAL A 110 9.60 -8.84 -3.08
CA VAL A 110 9.34 -8.29 -1.75
C VAL A 110 9.51 -6.76 -1.73
N SER A 111 10.49 -6.24 -2.46
CA SER A 111 10.72 -4.78 -2.55
C SER A 111 9.58 -4.08 -3.27
N LEU A 112 9.01 -4.72 -4.30
CA LEU A 112 7.84 -4.20 -5.02
C LEU A 112 6.62 -4.12 -4.10
N VAL A 113 6.36 -5.19 -3.33
CA VAL A 113 5.23 -5.21 -2.38
C VAL A 113 5.40 -4.13 -1.30
N LEU A 114 6.61 -3.92 -0.77
CA LEU A 114 6.89 -2.81 0.15
C LEU A 114 6.66 -1.44 -0.50
N GLY A 115 7.09 -1.26 -1.76
CA GLY A 115 6.84 -0.05 -2.54
C GLY A 115 5.34 0.22 -2.74
N LEU A 116 4.57 -0.81 -3.05
CA LEU A 116 3.11 -0.71 -3.18
C LEU A 116 2.47 -0.31 -1.85
N ILE A 117 2.82 -0.97 -0.73
CA ILE A 117 2.28 -0.64 0.60
C ILE A 117 2.60 0.80 0.98
N GLN A 118 3.79 1.29 0.62
CA GLN A 118 4.16 2.68 0.85
C GLN A 118 3.24 3.65 0.09
N VAL A 119 2.95 3.40 -1.19
CA VAL A 119 2.06 4.24 -2.01
C VAL A 119 0.61 4.15 -1.52
N GLU A 120 0.14 2.96 -1.18
CA GLU A 120 -1.25 2.71 -0.82
C GLU A 120 -1.63 3.27 0.56
N SER A 121 -0.82 2.97 1.58
CA SER A 121 -1.17 3.28 2.97
C SER A 121 -0.10 4.05 3.73
N ASN A 122 1.11 4.16 3.17
CA ASN A 122 2.30 4.60 3.91
C ASN A 122 2.48 3.78 5.20
N PHE A 123 2.24 2.47 5.10
CA PHE A 123 2.34 1.49 6.20
C PHE A 123 1.32 1.71 7.34
N ARG A 124 0.14 2.28 7.06
CA ARG A 124 -0.92 2.48 8.05
C ARG A 124 -1.91 1.31 8.06
N LYS A 125 -2.00 0.60 9.20
CA LYS A 125 -2.89 -0.57 9.40
C LYS A 125 -4.36 -0.26 9.17
N PHE A 126 -4.82 0.91 9.63
CA PHE A 126 -6.22 1.32 9.61
C PHE A 126 -6.52 2.36 8.53
N ALA A 127 -5.74 2.39 7.44
CA ALA A 127 -6.01 3.27 6.32
C ALA A 127 -7.34 2.90 5.64
N VAL A 128 -8.16 3.90 5.34
CA VAL A 128 -9.40 3.77 4.58
C VAL A 128 -9.41 4.86 3.50
N SER A 129 -9.53 4.49 2.23
CA SER A 129 -9.68 5.46 1.13
C SER A 129 -11.11 6.00 1.04
N SER A 130 -11.30 7.08 0.29
CA SER A 130 -12.64 7.58 -0.05
C SER A 130 -13.50 6.58 -0.81
N ALA A 131 -12.88 5.69 -1.58
CA ALA A 131 -13.55 4.59 -2.28
C ALA A 131 -13.84 3.38 -1.37
N GLY A 132 -13.38 3.40 -0.11
CA GLY A 132 -13.60 2.35 0.87
C GLY A 132 -12.55 1.24 0.88
N ALA A 133 -11.43 1.40 0.18
CA ALA A 133 -10.30 0.48 0.21
C ALA A 133 -9.66 0.46 1.61
N ARG A 134 -9.21 -0.71 2.09
CA ARG A 134 -8.80 -0.90 3.51
C ARG A 134 -7.41 -1.47 3.69
N GLY A 135 -6.75 -1.00 4.75
CA GLY A 135 -5.53 -1.58 5.29
C GLY A 135 -4.27 -1.29 4.49
N TYR A 136 -3.22 -2.08 4.73
CA TYR A 136 -1.86 -1.86 4.22
C TYR A 136 -1.78 -1.75 2.70
N MET A 137 -2.44 -2.68 2.00
CA MET A 137 -2.44 -2.78 0.54
C MET A 137 -3.72 -2.23 -0.09
N GLN A 138 -4.53 -1.48 0.69
CA GLN A 138 -5.79 -0.87 0.25
C GLN A 138 -6.67 -1.85 -0.54
N VAL A 139 -6.99 -2.98 0.07
CA VAL A 139 -7.83 -4.00 -0.54
C VAL A 139 -9.28 -3.55 -0.51
N MET A 140 -9.98 -3.67 -1.64
CA MET A 140 -11.40 -3.34 -1.71
C MET A 140 -12.28 -4.37 -0.99
N PRO A 141 -13.33 -3.94 -0.25
CA PRO A 141 -14.19 -4.85 0.51
C PRO A 141 -14.84 -5.98 -0.30
N PHE A 142 -15.13 -5.81 -1.60
CA PHE A 142 -15.76 -6.86 -2.38
C PHE A 142 -14.91 -8.15 -2.45
N TRP A 143 -13.58 -8.03 -2.35
CA TRP A 143 -12.68 -9.19 -2.35
C TRP A 143 -12.92 -10.14 -1.19
N THR A 144 -13.46 -9.67 -0.06
CA THR A 144 -13.76 -10.55 1.08
C THR A 144 -14.88 -11.53 0.76
N ARG A 145 -15.82 -11.18 -0.11
CA ARG A 145 -16.85 -12.11 -0.60
C ARG A 145 -16.29 -13.13 -1.56
N VAL A 146 -15.24 -12.74 -2.30
CA VAL A 146 -14.63 -13.62 -3.29
C VAL A 146 -13.73 -14.64 -2.61
N LEU A 147 -12.97 -14.26 -1.59
CA LEU A 147 -11.85 -15.05 -1.09
C LEU A 147 -11.98 -15.47 0.39
N ALA A 148 -12.96 -14.93 1.12
CA ALA A 148 -13.22 -15.22 2.52
C ALA A 148 -14.75 -15.29 2.77
N ASP A 149 -15.20 -14.84 3.94
CA ASP A 149 -16.59 -14.91 4.42
C ASP A 149 -17.39 -13.61 4.23
N GLY A 150 -16.84 -12.64 3.48
CA GLY A 150 -17.51 -11.36 3.24
C GLY A 150 -17.26 -10.29 4.31
N ASP A 151 -16.64 -10.59 5.45
CA ASP A 151 -16.39 -9.58 6.49
C ASP A 151 -15.24 -8.63 6.11
N ALA A 152 -15.61 -7.40 5.71
CA ALA A 152 -14.69 -6.34 5.36
C ALA A 152 -13.84 -5.83 6.53
N GLY A 153 -14.23 -6.10 7.79
CA GLY A 153 -13.44 -5.78 8.98
C GLY A 153 -12.11 -6.53 9.01
N ARG A 154 -12.07 -7.74 8.42
CA ARG A 154 -10.86 -8.55 8.35
C ARG A 154 -9.72 -7.94 7.56
N LEU A 155 -10.02 -6.98 6.68
CA LEU A 155 -9.02 -6.25 5.91
C LEU A 155 -8.15 -5.33 6.78
N PHE A 156 -8.48 -5.12 8.06
CA PHE A 156 -7.60 -4.46 9.01
C PHE A 156 -6.64 -5.42 9.74
N HIS A 157 -6.80 -6.74 9.60
CA HIS A 157 -5.82 -7.71 10.09
C HIS A 157 -4.63 -7.80 9.12
N MET A 158 -3.42 -7.76 9.67
CA MET A 158 -2.19 -7.63 8.88
C MET A 158 -1.98 -8.80 7.92
N GLN A 159 -2.06 -10.03 8.43
CA GLN A 159 -1.87 -11.26 7.66
C GLN A 159 -2.90 -11.37 6.55
N THR A 160 -4.17 -11.18 6.89
CA THR A 160 -5.27 -11.19 5.94
C THR A 160 -5.06 -10.15 4.84
N ASN A 161 -4.83 -8.88 5.20
CA ASN A 161 -4.66 -7.80 4.23
C ASN A 161 -3.47 -8.03 3.28
N LEU A 162 -2.32 -8.43 3.81
CA LEU A 162 -1.12 -8.67 3.02
C LEU A 162 -1.29 -9.89 2.10
N ARG A 163 -1.92 -10.96 2.59
CA ARG A 163 -2.24 -12.13 1.76
C ARG A 163 -3.20 -11.78 0.64
N PHE A 164 -4.28 -11.08 0.95
CA PHE A 164 -5.25 -10.59 -0.03
C PHE A 164 -4.57 -9.76 -1.11
N GLY A 165 -3.84 -8.71 -0.72
CA GLY A 165 -3.17 -7.82 -1.66
C GLY A 165 -2.15 -8.55 -2.53
N CYS A 166 -1.36 -9.48 -1.97
CA CYS A 166 -0.41 -10.28 -2.75
C CYS A 166 -1.10 -11.21 -3.76
N VAL A 167 -2.17 -11.90 -3.36
CA VAL A 167 -2.92 -12.79 -4.29
C VAL A 167 -3.58 -11.98 -5.41
N ILE A 168 -4.19 -10.84 -5.08
CA ILE A 168 -4.81 -9.95 -6.08
C ILE A 168 -3.74 -9.41 -7.05
N LEU A 169 -2.59 -8.97 -6.54
CA LEU A 169 -1.51 -8.46 -7.37
C LEU A 169 -0.93 -9.54 -8.30
N ARG A 170 -0.71 -10.76 -7.80
CA ARG A 170 -0.28 -11.90 -8.62
C ARG A 170 -1.30 -12.21 -9.72
N HIS A 171 -2.59 -12.26 -9.37
CA HIS A 171 -3.65 -12.47 -10.35
C HIS A 171 -3.62 -11.43 -11.47
N TYR A 172 -3.46 -10.14 -11.13
CA TYR A 172 -3.36 -9.09 -12.14
C TYR A 172 -2.08 -9.17 -12.96
N LEU A 173 -0.97 -9.60 -12.37
CA LEU A 173 0.26 -9.83 -13.12
C LEU A 173 0.09 -10.98 -14.14
N ASP A 174 -0.60 -12.06 -13.77
CA ASP A 174 -0.92 -13.16 -14.69
C ASP A 174 -1.83 -12.70 -15.82
N ARG A 175 -2.88 -11.93 -15.49
CA ARG A 175 -3.83 -11.34 -16.47
C ARG A 175 -3.14 -10.44 -17.48
N GLU A 176 -2.13 -9.69 -17.04
CA GLU A 176 -1.34 -8.80 -17.88
C GLU A 176 -0.05 -9.46 -18.40
N ARG A 177 0.04 -10.80 -18.34
CA ARG A 177 1.13 -11.58 -18.96
C ARG A 177 2.54 -11.18 -18.48
N GLY A 178 2.66 -10.81 -17.21
CA GLY A 178 3.94 -10.39 -16.62
C GLY A 178 4.25 -8.89 -16.78
N ASP A 179 3.39 -8.10 -17.41
CA ASP A 179 3.57 -6.65 -17.52
C ASP A 179 3.22 -5.93 -16.21
N TRP A 180 4.24 -5.51 -15.48
CA TRP A 180 4.08 -4.78 -14.22
C TRP A 180 3.40 -3.42 -14.36
N PHE A 181 3.64 -2.70 -15.46
CA PHE A 181 3.01 -1.41 -15.67
C PHE A 181 1.50 -1.57 -15.77
N MET A 182 1.06 -2.55 -16.56
CA MET A 182 -0.35 -2.86 -16.73
C MET A 182 -0.97 -3.48 -15.48
N ALA A 183 -0.25 -4.36 -14.79
CA ALA A 183 -0.73 -5.03 -13.58
C ALA A 183 -0.93 -4.04 -12.42
N LEU A 184 0.01 -3.13 -12.19
CA LEU A 184 -0.12 -2.08 -11.17
C LEU A 184 -1.24 -1.11 -11.52
N GLY A 185 -1.36 -0.70 -12.79
CA GLY A 185 -2.47 0.12 -13.24
C GLY A 185 -3.82 -0.58 -13.00
N ARG A 186 -3.91 -1.88 -13.26
CA ARG A 186 -5.11 -2.67 -12.97
C ARG A 186 -5.38 -2.79 -11.46
N TYR A 187 -4.35 -3.07 -10.65
CA TYR A 187 -4.45 -3.15 -9.19
C TYR A 187 -5.13 -1.89 -8.61
N ASN A 188 -4.73 -0.75 -9.15
CA ASN A 188 -5.25 0.54 -8.76
C ASN A 188 -6.62 0.91 -9.36
N GLY A 189 -6.97 0.39 -10.53
CA GLY A 189 -8.08 0.89 -11.35
C GLY A 189 -7.71 2.04 -12.30
N SER A 190 -6.42 2.25 -12.57
CA SER A 190 -5.88 3.23 -13.53
C SER A 190 -5.13 2.57 -14.69
N ARG A 191 -5.55 1.38 -15.12
CA ARG A 191 -4.92 0.58 -16.18
C ARG A 191 -4.59 1.43 -17.43
N GLY A 192 -3.35 1.33 -17.90
CA GLY A 192 -2.85 2.11 -19.04
C GLY A 192 -2.44 3.54 -18.70
N ARG A 193 -2.56 3.99 -17.44
CA ARG A 193 -2.11 5.32 -16.99
C ARG A 193 -0.83 5.20 -16.18
N ALA A 194 0.17 5.99 -16.56
CA ALA A 194 1.50 5.93 -15.99
C ALA A 194 1.68 6.40 -14.53
N PRO A 195 0.93 7.39 -14.02
CA PRO A 195 1.23 7.99 -12.72
C PRO A 195 1.31 7.00 -11.54
N TYR A 196 0.36 6.06 -11.41
CA TYR A 196 0.34 5.10 -10.30
C TYR A 196 1.45 4.04 -10.40
N PRO A 197 1.62 3.31 -11.54
CA PRO A 197 2.72 2.35 -11.68
C PRO A 197 4.08 2.98 -11.44
N GLN A 198 4.31 4.20 -11.95
CA GLN A 198 5.58 4.91 -11.74
C GLN A 198 5.80 5.27 -10.27
N ALA A 199 4.76 5.66 -9.53
CA ALA A 199 4.87 5.91 -8.10
C ALA A 199 5.30 4.66 -7.34
N VAL A 200 4.70 3.50 -7.64
CA VAL A 200 5.03 2.22 -6.99
C VAL A 200 6.45 1.76 -7.34
N LEU A 201 6.82 1.78 -8.63
CA LEU A 201 8.17 1.40 -9.07
C LEU A 201 9.25 2.36 -8.56
N SER A 202 8.92 3.64 -8.37
CA SER A 202 9.83 4.60 -7.72
C SER A 202 9.97 4.32 -6.23
N ALA A 203 8.88 4.01 -5.54
CA ALA A 203 8.90 3.62 -4.13
C ALA A 203 9.68 2.31 -3.91
N GLN A 204 9.54 1.33 -4.81
CA GLN A 204 10.28 0.05 -4.77
C GLN A 204 11.78 0.24 -4.63
N LYS A 205 12.37 1.23 -5.32
CA LYS A 205 13.82 1.50 -5.28
C LYS A 205 14.34 1.75 -3.86
N VAL A 206 13.50 2.29 -2.97
CA VAL A 206 13.82 2.53 -1.55
C VAL A 206 13.91 1.23 -0.74
N TRP A 207 13.33 0.15 -1.25
CA TRP A 207 13.19 -1.15 -0.57
C TRP A 207 14.05 -2.26 -1.18
N LEU A 208 14.93 -1.93 -2.13
CA LEU A 208 15.95 -2.86 -2.61
C LEU A 208 16.97 -3.15 -1.50
N ALA A 209 17.31 -4.44 -1.37
CA ALA A 209 18.23 -4.95 -0.34
C ALA A 209 19.68 -4.60 -0.70
#